data_AF-A0AAP3ANC1-F1
#
_entry.id   AF-A0AAP3ANC1-F1
#
_cell.length_a   1.000
_cell.length_b   1.000
_cell.length_c   1.000
_cell.angle_alpha   90.00
_cell.angle_beta   90.00
_cell.angle_gamma   90.00
#
_symmetry.space_group_name_H-M   'P 1'
#
loop_
_entity.id
_entity.type
_entity.pdbx_description
1 polymer ?
#
loop_
_entity_poly.entity_id
_entity_poly.type
_entity_poly.pdbx_seq_one_letter_code
_entity_poly.pdbx_strand_id
1 'polypeptide(L)'
;MTWFDALEDMKNKIDLVDFDVAIIGCGAYGLPLASYIKNKGKQAIHLGGVTQFLFGIKGARWEGWNDYLSLRKENGKYWIRPRETPKGYNEVEGGCYW
;
A
#
# COMPACT_ATOMS: atom_id res chain seq x y z
N MET A 1 -6.96 20.25 4.92
CA MET A 1 -6.10 19.51 3.98
C MET A 1 -7.00 18.87 2.95
N THR A 2 -6.85 19.29 1.70
CA THR A 2 -7.56 18.73 0.54
C THR A 2 -6.84 17.49 0.02
N TRP A 3 -7.47 16.77 -0.91
CA TRP A 3 -6.82 15.69 -1.64
C TRP A 3 -5.57 16.17 -2.38
N PHE A 4 -5.62 17.37 -2.99
CA PHE A 4 -4.49 17.95 -3.71
C PHE A 4 -3.35 18.32 -2.77
N ASP A 5 -3.66 18.88 -1.59
CA ASP A 5 -2.64 19.20 -0.57
C ASP A 5 -1.88 17.94 -0.13
N ALA A 6 -2.61 16.84 0.11
CA ALA A 6 -2.01 15.57 0.49
C ALA A 6 -1.15 14.95 -0.64
N LEU A 7 -1.64 15.02 -1.89
CA LEU A 7 -0.86 14.55 -3.04
C LEU A 7 0.45 15.32 -3.18
N GLU A 8 0.41 16.64 -3.04
CA GLU A 8 1.59 17.49 -3.19
C GLU A 8 2.59 17.29 -2.05
N ASP A 9 2.12 17.15 -0.81
CA ASP A 9 2.96 16.78 0.33
C ASP A 9 3.68 15.43 0.10
N MET A 10 2.99 14.43 -0.45
CA MET A 10 3.62 13.14 -0.78
C MET A 10 4.68 13.25 -1.88
N LYS A 11 4.45 14.05 -2.93
CA LYS A 11 5.46 14.30 -3.97
C LYS A 11 6.70 14.99 -3.38
N ASN A 12 6.50 16.01 -2.54
CA ASN A 12 7.60 16.70 -1.86
C ASN A 12 8.41 15.73 -0.99
N LYS A 13 7.75 14.79 -0.30
CA LYS A 13 8.44 13.74 0.47
C LYS A 13 9.20 12.75 -0.42
N ILE A 14 8.66 12.37 -1.58
CA ILE A 14 9.35 11.51 -2.56
C ILE A 14 10.66 12.18 -3.01
N ASP A 15 10.66 13.50 -3.21
CA ASP A 15 11.83 14.25 -3.67
C ASP A 15 12.98 14.31 -2.67
N LEU A 16 12.71 13.99 -1.40
CA LEU A 16 13.70 13.94 -0.33
C LEU A 16 14.35 12.56 -0.17
N VAL A 17 13.88 11.55 -0.91
CA VAL A 17 14.33 10.16 -0.80
C VAL A 17 15.05 9.76 -2.08
N ASP A 18 16.26 9.22 -1.96
CA ASP A 18 16.93 8.58 -3.09
C ASP A 18 16.51 7.10 -3.19
N PHE A 19 16.07 6.70 -4.38
CA PHE A 19 15.60 5.35 -4.68
C PHE A 19 15.66 5.08 -6.18
N ASP A 20 15.71 3.80 -6.58
CA ASP A 20 15.64 3.38 -7.98
C ASP A 20 14.22 3.01 -8.42
N VAL A 21 13.51 2.29 -7.54
CA VAL A 21 12.15 1.78 -7.79
C VAL A 21 11.26 2.08 -6.59
N ALA A 22 10.10 2.68 -6.84
CA ALA A 22 9.06 2.90 -5.84
C ALA A 22 7.98 1.82 -5.92
N ILE A 23 7.62 1.22 -4.78
CA ILE A 23 6.46 0.34 -4.65
C ILE A 23 5.31 1.14 -4.03
N ILE A 24 4.15 1.15 -4.69
CA ILE A 24 3.08 2.09 -4.39
C ILE A 24 1.78 1.37 -4.00
N GLY A 25 1.35 1.61 -2.75
CA GLY A 25 0.12 1.09 -2.15
C GLY A 25 -0.69 2.15 -1.41
N CYS A 26 -1.05 3.26 -2.06
CA CYS A 26 -1.71 4.42 -1.42
C CYS A 26 -3.07 4.79 -2.04
N GLY A 27 -3.86 3.80 -2.46
CA GLY A 27 -5.23 4.00 -2.93
C GLY A 27 -5.34 5.02 -4.06
N ALA A 28 -6.21 6.02 -3.90
CA ALA A 28 -6.50 7.06 -4.89
C ALA A 28 -5.26 7.88 -5.33
N TYR A 29 -4.20 7.91 -4.52
CA TYR A 29 -2.95 8.62 -4.85
C TYR A 29 -1.98 7.77 -5.67
N GLY A 30 -2.23 6.46 -5.81
CA GLY A 30 -1.28 5.51 -6.37
C GLY A 30 -0.87 5.82 -7.80
N LEU A 31 -1.83 6.01 -8.71
CA LEU A 31 -1.55 6.31 -10.11
C LEU A 31 -0.95 7.72 -10.31
N PRO A 32 -1.46 8.81 -9.67
CA PRO A 32 -0.82 10.12 -9.72
C PRO A 32 0.64 10.10 -9.27
N LEU A 33 0.96 9.41 -8.17
CA LEU A 33 2.32 9.31 -7.67
C LEU A 33 3.21 8.43 -8.57
N ALA A 34 2.67 7.32 -9.11
CA ALA A 34 3.40 6.50 -10.07
C ALA A 34 3.78 7.29 -11.32
N SER A 35 2.85 8.11 -11.84
CA SER A 35 3.09 9.03 -12.96
C SER A 35 4.16 10.06 -12.63
N TYR A 36 4.06 10.70 -11.45
CA TYR A 36 5.06 11.65 -10.98
C TYR A 36 6.47 11.05 -10.91
N ILE A 37 6.61 9.88 -10.27
CA ILE A 37 7.89 9.15 -10.16
C ILE A 37 8.43 8.78 -11.55
N LYS A 38 7.57 8.31 -12.45
CA LYS A 38 7.96 8.00 -13.84
C LYS A 38 8.48 9.22 -14.59
N ASN A 39 7.85 10.39 -14.40
CA ASN A 39 8.30 11.64 -15.03
C ASN A 39 9.64 12.14 -14.48
N LYS A 40 10.05 11.70 -13.27
CA LYS A 40 11.39 11.93 -12.74
C LYS A 40 12.45 10.95 -13.27
N GLY A 41 12.10 10.07 -14.20
CA GLY A 41 12.99 9.06 -14.77
C GLY A 41 13.23 7.85 -13.87
N LYS A 42 12.43 7.68 -12.81
CA LYS A 42 12.51 6.54 -11.88
C LYS A 42 11.41 5.52 -12.18
N GLN A 43 11.53 4.31 -11.64
CA GLN A 43 10.52 3.27 -11.84
C GLN A 43 9.49 3.28 -10.71
N ALA A 44 8.23 2.97 -11.06
CA ALA A 44 7.13 2.86 -10.11
C ALA A 44 6.32 1.59 -10.38
N ILE A 45 6.06 0.83 -9.33
CA ILE A 45 5.23 -0.38 -9.35
C ILE A 45 4.00 -0.11 -8.49
N HIS A 46 2.85 0.09 -9.15
CA HIS A 46 1.57 0.25 -8.45
C HIS A 46 0.96 -1.11 -8.14
N LEU A 47 0.95 -1.49 -6.86
CA LEU A 47 0.41 -2.76 -6.38
C LEU A 47 -0.91 -2.59 -5.61
N GLY A 48 -1.25 -1.37 -5.20
CA GLY A 48 -2.48 -1.11 -4.46
C GLY A 48 -2.55 -1.93 -3.16
N GLY A 49 -3.70 -2.52 -2.86
CA GLY A 49 -3.98 -3.20 -1.60
C GLY A 49 -3.11 -4.43 -1.30
N VAL A 50 -2.51 -5.06 -2.31
CA VAL A 50 -1.62 -6.23 -2.12
C VAL A 50 -0.20 -5.83 -1.72
N THR A 51 0.13 -4.53 -1.70
CA THR A 51 1.45 -4.04 -1.24
C THR A 51 1.82 -4.57 0.15
N GLN A 52 0.83 -4.64 1.05
CA GLN A 52 0.99 -5.15 2.42
C GLN A 52 1.56 -6.59 2.47
N PHE A 53 1.31 -7.37 1.42
CA PHE A 53 1.77 -8.76 1.32
C PHE A 53 3.27 -8.90 1.15
N LEU A 54 3.93 -7.89 0.56
CA LEU A 54 5.38 -7.90 0.45
C LEU A 54 6.07 -7.84 1.82
N PHE A 55 5.35 -7.36 2.83
CA PHE A 55 5.87 -7.12 4.18
C PHE A 55 5.29 -8.08 5.23
N GLY A 56 4.58 -9.13 4.80
CA GLY A 56 3.99 -10.09 5.73
C GLY A 56 2.84 -9.54 6.55
N ILE A 57 2.10 -8.57 6.00
CA ILE A 57 0.94 -7.98 6.66
C ILE A 57 -0.34 -8.55 6.05
N LYS A 58 -1.28 -8.93 6.92
CA LYS A 58 -2.60 -9.46 6.54
C LYS A 58 -3.72 -8.52 6.99
N GLY A 59 -4.73 -8.39 6.14
CA GLY A 59 -5.98 -7.68 6.40
C GLY A 59 -7.19 -8.58 6.13
N ALA A 60 -8.36 -8.20 6.64
CA ALA A 60 -9.57 -9.02 6.63
C ALA A 60 -10.00 -9.51 5.24
N ARG A 61 -9.71 -8.74 4.17
CA ARG A 61 -10.05 -9.07 2.79
C ARG A 61 -9.55 -10.46 2.36
N TRP A 62 -8.42 -10.88 2.92
CA TRP A 62 -7.66 -12.00 2.39
C TRP A 62 -7.79 -13.27 3.24
N GLU A 63 -8.42 -13.18 4.41
CA GLU A 63 -8.49 -14.28 5.37
C GLU A 63 -9.31 -15.47 4.86
N GLY A 64 -10.30 -15.22 4.00
CA GLY A 64 -11.11 -16.27 3.36
C GLY A 64 -10.47 -16.87 2.11
N TRP A 65 -9.32 -16.37 1.66
CA TRP A 65 -8.74 -16.77 0.39
C TRP A 65 -7.68 -17.86 0.61
N ASN A 66 -8.00 -19.12 0.34
CA ASN A 66 -7.06 -20.23 0.60
C ASN A 66 -5.75 -20.12 -0.19
N ASP A 67 -5.82 -19.59 -1.42
CA ASP A 67 -4.64 -19.31 -2.24
C ASP A 67 -3.72 -18.26 -1.58
N TYR A 68 -4.28 -17.31 -0.83
CA TYR A 68 -3.51 -16.29 -0.14
C TYR A 68 -2.59 -16.89 0.93
N LEU A 69 -3.08 -17.88 1.69
CA LEU A 69 -2.27 -18.56 2.69
C LEU A 69 -1.21 -19.46 2.04
N SER A 70 -1.58 -20.20 0.99
CA SER A 70 -0.69 -21.14 0.31
C SER A 70 0.46 -20.46 -0.46
N LEU A 71 0.27 -19.21 -0.89
CA LEU A 71 1.31 -18.40 -1.54
C LEU A 71 2.52 -18.08 -0.62
N ARG A 72 2.46 -18.40 0.67
CA ARG A 72 3.44 -17.97 1.66
C ARG A 72 4.01 -19.16 2.45
N LYS A 73 5.30 -19.08 2.78
CA LYS A 73 5.99 -20.05 3.63
C LYS A 73 5.19 -20.26 4.93
N GLU A 74 5.04 -21.53 5.32
CA GLU A 74 4.32 -21.92 6.54
C GLU A 74 2.90 -21.35 6.63
N ASN A 75 2.19 -21.24 5.49
CA ASN A 75 0.82 -20.74 5.40
C ASN A 75 0.64 -19.34 6.04
N GLY A 76 1.66 -18.49 5.96
CA GLY A 76 1.60 -17.14 6.55
C GLY A 76 1.67 -17.11 8.08
N LYS A 77 2.19 -18.16 8.74
CA LYS A 77 2.34 -18.25 10.21
C LYS A 77 2.98 -17.01 10.85
N TYR A 78 3.96 -16.40 10.19
CA TYR A 78 4.69 -15.23 10.71
C TYR A 78 4.07 -13.89 10.31
N TRP A 79 2.90 -13.90 9.66
CA TRP A 79 2.26 -12.68 9.17
C TRP A 79 1.43 -12.03 10.26
N ILE A 80 1.51 -10.70 10.32
CA ILE A 80 0.88 -9.89 11.38
C ILE A 80 -0.26 -9.05 10.82
N ARG A 81 -1.21 -8.65 11.67
CA ARG A 81 -2.16 -7.59 11.32
C ARG A 81 -1.50 -6.21 11.49
N PRO A 82 -1.99 -5.17 10.80
CA PRO A 82 -1.54 -3.80 11.04
C PRO A 82 -1.61 -3.45 12.54
N ARG A 83 -0.57 -2.78 13.04
CA ARG A 83 -0.54 -2.29 14.44
C ARG A 83 -1.33 -1.01 14.64
N GLU A 84 -1.49 -0.25 13.56
CA GLU A 84 -2.22 1.01 13.54
C GLU A 84 -3.48 0.85 12.69
N THR A 85 -4.59 1.35 13.21
CA THR A 85 -5.87 1.36 12.54
C THR A 85 -6.39 2.80 12.50
N PRO A 86 -6.55 3.40 11.31
CA PRO A 86 -7.00 4.78 11.20
C PRO A 86 -8.46 4.92 11.65
N LYS A 87 -8.82 6.12 12.13
CA LYS A 87 -10.22 6.45 12.38
C LYS A 87 -11.02 6.33 11.08
N GLY A 88 -12.21 5.73 11.14
CA GLY A 88 -13.07 5.53 9.97
C GLY A 88 -12.63 4.39 9.04
N TYR A 89 -11.66 3.54 9.42
CA TYR A 89 -11.20 2.42 8.57
C TYR A 89 -12.34 1.49 8.10
N ASN A 90 -13.39 1.32 8.91
CA ASN A 90 -14.58 0.54 8.56
C ASN A 90 -15.37 1.10 7.38
N GLU A 91 -15.24 2.39 7.07
CA GLU A 91 -15.84 3.01 5.89
C GLU A 91 -15.15 2.56 4.60
N VAL A 92 -13.89 2.10 4.69
CA VAL A 92 -13.14 1.52 3.59
C VAL A 92 -13.44 0.02 3.53
N GLU A 93 -14.56 -0.30 2.89
CA GLU A 93 -15.00 -1.67 2.63
C GLU A 93 -15.03 -2.55 3.89
N GLY A 94 -15.55 -2.02 5.00
CA GLY A 94 -15.65 -2.76 6.27
C GLY A 94 -14.31 -2.98 6.96
N GLY A 95 -13.28 -2.21 6.62
CA GLY A 95 -11.96 -2.35 7.23
C GLY A 95 -11.11 -3.46 6.61
N CYS A 96 -11.36 -3.80 5.34
CA CYS A 96 -10.82 -4.97 4.68
C CYS A 96 -9.27 -5.05 4.60
N TYR A 97 -8.55 -3.94 4.76
CA TYR A 97 -7.08 -3.91 4.78
C TYR A 97 -6.47 -4.00 6.18
N TRP A 98 -7.31 -4.03 7.22
CA TRP A 98 -6.91 -4.14 8.63
C TRP A 98 -7.39 -5.45 9.22
#